data_AF-A0A034V1S1-F1
#
_entry.id   AF-A0A034V1S1-F1
#
_cell.length_a   1.000
_cell.length_b   1.000
_cell.length_c   1.000
_cell.angle_alpha   90.00
_cell.angle_beta   90.00
_cell.angle_gamma   90.00
#
_symmetry.space_group_name_H-M   'P 1'
#
loop_
_entity.id
_entity.type
_entity.pdbx_description
1 polymer ?
#
loop_
_entity_poly.entity_id
_entity_poly.type
_entity_poly.pdbx_seq_one_letter_code
_entity_poly.pdbx_strand_id
1 'polypeptide(L)'
;LDKLVANYTCKRQTKRWPVALFSNMLDLSAYNGYVIWTEINPSWNTDKLYKRRLFLEELGKQMVEPNIVRRERLPRGIAAKNIVKNIQENSKSAEEASTSNISARNEYTKKRQRCFFCHHTKNSNKYSAVCSTCQKFVCKEHSSVVCENCR
;
A
#
# COMPACT_ATOMS: atom_id res chain seq x y z
N LEU A 1 -5.58 -31.48 -15.78
CA LEU A 1 -5.28 -30.76 -14.52
C LEU A 1 -4.08 -31.36 -13.78
N ASP A 2 -4.09 -32.67 -13.51
CA ASP A 2 -3.02 -33.36 -12.75
C ASP A 2 -1.60 -33.12 -13.30
N LYS A 3 -1.37 -33.38 -14.60
CA LYS A 3 -0.09 -33.09 -15.28
C LYS A 3 0.38 -31.63 -15.15
N LEU A 4 -0.56 -30.68 -15.17
CA LEU A 4 -0.22 -29.27 -15.03
C LEU A 4 0.23 -28.99 -13.59
N VAL A 5 -0.54 -29.43 -12.61
CA VAL A 5 -0.22 -29.26 -11.19
C VAL A 5 1.13 -29.89 -10.85
N ALA A 6 1.43 -31.09 -11.36
CA ALA A 6 2.68 -31.80 -11.11
C ALA A 6 3.94 -30.99 -11.46
N ASN A 7 3.93 -30.18 -12.53
CA ASN A 7 5.09 -29.41 -12.97
C ASN A 7 5.53 -28.28 -12.00
N TYR A 8 4.63 -27.78 -11.16
CA TYR A 8 4.89 -26.70 -10.21
C TYR A 8 4.35 -27.03 -8.81
N THR A 9 4.35 -28.32 -8.45
CA THR A 9 3.81 -28.77 -7.18
C THR A 9 4.68 -28.33 -6.00
N CYS A 10 4.02 -27.92 -4.91
CA CYS A 10 4.67 -27.64 -3.63
C CYS A 10 4.69 -28.86 -2.69
N LYS A 11 4.28 -30.05 -3.17
CA LYS A 11 4.31 -31.29 -2.39
C LYS A 11 5.72 -31.63 -1.93
N ARG A 12 5.83 -32.09 -0.69
CA ARG A 12 7.05 -32.65 -0.11
C ARG A 12 6.75 -34.02 0.47
N GLN A 13 7.78 -34.87 0.53
CA GLN A 13 7.67 -36.14 1.23
C GLN A 13 7.27 -35.88 2.69
N THR A 14 6.18 -36.48 3.13
CA THR A 14 5.64 -36.31 4.48
C THR A 14 5.01 -37.61 4.95
N LYS A 15 5.13 -37.89 6.25
CA LYS A 15 4.41 -39.00 6.92
C LYS A 15 3.05 -38.56 7.47
N ARG A 16 2.69 -37.28 7.31
CA ARG A 16 1.45 -36.69 7.85
C ARG A 16 0.50 -36.41 6.70
N TRP A 17 -0.54 -37.24 6.55
CA TRP A 17 -1.53 -37.11 5.48
C TRP A 17 -2.20 -35.72 5.38
N PRO A 18 -2.46 -34.97 6.48
CA PRO A 18 -3.10 -33.66 6.36
C PRO A 18 -2.21 -32.65 5.63
N VAL A 19 -0.89 -32.77 5.80
CA VAL A 19 0.08 -31.91 5.10
C VAL A 19 0.08 -32.21 3.60
N ALA A 20 -0.04 -33.47 3.21
CA ALA A 20 -0.15 -33.85 1.79
C ALA A 20 -1.44 -33.29 1.17
N LEU A 21 -2.56 -33.35 1.90
CA LEU A 21 -3.82 -32.76 1.47
C LEU A 21 -3.71 -31.22 1.34
N PHE A 22 -3.08 -30.56 2.32
CA PHE A 22 -2.85 -29.12 2.26
C PHE A 22 -2.02 -28.71 1.05
N SER A 23 -0.95 -29.44 0.71
CA SER A 23 -0.19 -29.19 -0.51
C SER A 23 -1.04 -29.33 -1.79
N ASN A 24 -1.96 -30.32 -1.85
CA ASN A 24 -2.92 -30.43 -2.96
C ASN A 24 -3.81 -29.18 -3.06
N MET A 25 -4.34 -28.71 -1.93
CA MET A 25 -5.20 -27.54 -1.87
C MET A 25 -4.47 -26.29 -2.37
N LEU A 26 -3.21 -26.10 -1.97
CA LEU A 26 -2.37 -25.00 -2.45
C LEU A 26 -2.15 -25.06 -3.96
N ASP A 27 -1.73 -26.21 -4.48
CA ASP A 27 -1.42 -26.37 -5.90
C ASP A 27 -2.66 -26.12 -6.79
N LEU A 28 -3.83 -26.63 -6.38
CA LEU A 28 -5.10 -26.42 -7.08
C LEU A 28 -5.56 -24.96 -7.01
N SER A 29 -5.48 -24.35 -5.83
CA SER A 29 -5.89 -22.96 -5.62
C SER A 29 -5.03 -22.01 -6.46
N ALA A 30 -3.71 -22.23 -6.49
CA ALA A 30 -2.79 -21.42 -7.29
C ALA A 30 -3.05 -21.56 -8.79
N TYR A 31 -3.35 -22.77 -9.28
CA TYR A 31 -3.71 -22.96 -10.69
C TYR A 31 -5.06 -22.31 -11.04
N ASN A 32 -6.07 -22.45 -10.18
CA ASN A 32 -7.38 -21.83 -10.41
C ASN A 32 -7.27 -20.29 -10.39
N GLY A 33 -6.49 -19.74 -9.46
CA GLY A 33 -6.18 -18.31 -9.43
C GLY A 33 -5.49 -17.83 -10.71
N TYR A 34 -4.55 -18.63 -11.25
CA TYR A 34 -3.91 -18.33 -12.53
C TYR A 34 -4.92 -18.26 -13.68
N VAL A 35 -5.82 -19.25 -13.79
CA VAL A 35 -6.85 -19.29 -14.84
C VAL A 35 -7.72 -18.03 -14.76
N ILE A 36 -8.29 -17.75 -13.58
CA ILE A 36 -9.13 -16.56 -13.36
C ILE A 36 -8.38 -15.28 -13.73
N TRP A 37 -7.13 -15.15 -13.29
CA TRP A 37 -6.31 -13.97 -13.58
C TRP A 37 -6.09 -13.76 -15.08
N THR A 38 -5.78 -14.83 -15.82
CA THR A 38 -5.55 -14.73 -17.27
C THR A 38 -6.82 -14.48 -18.07
N GLU A 39 -7.97 -14.94 -17.59
CA GLU A 39 -9.27 -14.62 -18.21
C GLU A 39 -9.64 -13.15 -18.00
N ILE A 40 -9.40 -12.60 -16.81
CA ILE A 40 -9.68 -11.19 -16.50
C ILE A 40 -8.65 -10.26 -17.18
N ASN A 41 -7.39 -10.69 -17.30
CA ASN A 41 -6.28 -9.88 -17.81
C ASN A 41 -5.62 -10.53 -19.03
N PRO A 42 -6.28 -10.58 -20.20
CA PRO A 42 -5.76 -11.28 -21.37
C PRO A 42 -4.48 -10.66 -21.95
N SER A 43 -4.26 -9.35 -21.72
CA SER A 43 -3.06 -8.63 -22.13
C SER A 43 -1.84 -8.88 -21.23
N TRP A 44 -2.01 -9.55 -20.07
CA TRP A 44 -0.94 -9.79 -19.12
C TRP A 44 0.07 -10.81 -19.66
N ASN A 45 1.33 -10.38 -19.82
CA ASN A 45 2.45 -11.20 -20.31
C ASN A 45 2.14 -11.94 -21.62
N THR A 46 1.45 -11.29 -22.58
CA THR A 46 1.01 -11.90 -23.85
C THR A 46 2.12 -12.54 -24.65
N ASP A 47 3.31 -11.94 -24.64
CA ASP A 47 4.51 -12.37 -25.36
C ASP A 47 5.25 -13.54 -24.70
N LYS A 48 4.92 -13.90 -23.46
CA LYS A 48 5.64 -14.93 -22.70
C LYS A 48 4.97 -16.29 -22.83
N LEU A 49 5.77 -17.32 -23.12
CA LEU A 49 5.32 -18.72 -23.12
C LEU A 49 5.20 -19.34 -21.71
N TYR A 50 5.86 -18.74 -20.71
CA TYR A 50 5.94 -19.27 -19.34
C TYR A 50 5.09 -18.48 -18.33
N LYS A 51 3.91 -17.99 -18.75
CA LYS A 51 3.03 -17.12 -17.95
C LYS A 51 2.66 -17.70 -16.59
N ARG A 52 2.41 -19.01 -16.51
CA ARG A 52 2.09 -19.67 -15.24
C ARG A 52 3.24 -19.58 -14.23
N ARG A 53 4.49 -19.71 -14.68
CA ARG A 53 5.66 -19.56 -13.79
C ARG A 53 5.73 -18.14 -13.24
N LEU A 54 5.54 -17.14 -14.10
CA LEU A 54 5.50 -15.73 -13.69
C LEU A 54 4.39 -15.46 -12.69
N PHE A 55 3.21 -16.05 -12.91
CA PHE A 55 2.08 -15.89 -12.02
C PHE A 55 2.39 -16.46 -10.64
N LEU A 56 2.95 -17.67 -10.56
CA LEU A 56 3.30 -18.30 -9.30
C LEU A 56 4.42 -17.57 -8.57
N GLU A 57 5.39 -17.02 -9.31
CA GLU A 57 6.45 -16.20 -8.74
C GLU A 57 5.90 -14.91 -8.12
N GLU A 58 5.06 -14.20 -8.86
CA GLU A 58 4.45 -12.95 -8.42
C GLU A 58 3.51 -13.19 -7.23
N LEU A 59 2.65 -14.20 -7.32
CA LEU A 59 1.77 -14.63 -6.22
C LEU A 59 2.59 -14.93 -4.97
N GLY A 60 3.67 -15.70 -5.11
CA GLY A 60 4.55 -16.05 -4.00
C GLY A 60 5.12 -14.80 -3.32
N LYS A 61 5.69 -13.89 -4.11
CA LYS A 61 6.26 -12.61 -3.61
C LYS A 61 5.21 -11.80 -2.86
N GLN A 62 4.03 -11.59 -3.44
CA GLN A 62 2.95 -10.81 -2.83
C GLN A 62 2.46 -11.43 -1.51
N MET A 63 2.41 -12.76 -1.40
CA MET A 63 2.00 -13.43 -0.17
C MET A 63 3.04 -13.30 0.97
N VAL A 64 4.34 -13.33 0.66
CA VAL A 64 5.38 -13.23 1.70
C VAL A 64 5.77 -11.81 2.03
N GLU A 65 5.57 -10.84 1.13
CA GLU A 65 6.02 -9.46 1.31
C GLU A 65 5.54 -8.81 2.64
N PRO A 66 4.25 -8.87 3.03
CA PRO A 66 3.80 -8.30 4.31
C PRO A 66 4.49 -8.94 5.53
N ASN A 67 4.82 -10.23 5.43
CA ASN A 67 5.53 -10.96 6.48
C ASN A 67 7.01 -10.58 6.53
N ILE A 68 7.62 -10.26 5.39
CA ILE A 68 9.00 -9.76 5.30
C ILE A 68 9.08 -8.34 5.86
N VAL A 69 8.10 -7.48 5.54
CA VAL A 69 8.05 -6.10 6.04
C VAL A 69 7.99 -6.06 7.58
N ARG A 70 7.14 -6.89 8.19
CA ARG A 70 6.99 -6.97 9.67
C ARG A 70 8.11 -7.72 10.37
N ARG A 71 9.09 -8.24 9.65
CA ARG A 71 10.17 -9.07 10.22
C ARG A 71 11.19 -8.21 10.97
N GLU A 72 11.15 -8.26 12.30
CA GLU A 72 12.13 -7.55 13.14
C GLU A 72 13.54 -8.17 13.08
N ARG A 73 13.62 -9.50 13.11
CA ARG A 73 14.91 -10.22 13.17
C ARG A 73 15.42 -10.54 11.78
N LEU A 74 16.49 -9.84 11.39
CA LEU A 74 17.16 -10.05 10.11
C LEU A 74 17.82 -11.44 10.04
N PRO A 75 17.80 -12.09 8.86
CA PRO A 75 18.57 -13.30 8.61
C PRO A 75 20.07 -13.10 8.86
N ARG A 76 20.77 -14.18 9.25
CA ARG A 76 22.24 -14.14 9.48
C ARG A 76 23.03 -14.02 8.18
N GLY A 77 22.56 -14.65 7.10
CA GLY A 77 23.23 -14.63 5.81
C GLY A 77 23.14 -13.26 5.14
N ILE A 78 24.27 -12.76 4.63
CA ILE A 78 24.40 -11.42 4.03
C ILE A 78 23.38 -11.23 2.90
N ALA A 79 23.30 -12.17 1.97
CA ALA A 79 22.36 -12.10 0.84
C ALA A 79 20.89 -12.00 1.30
N ALA A 80 20.47 -12.86 2.23
CA ALA A 80 19.11 -12.85 2.75
C ALA A 80 18.81 -11.58 3.57
N LYS A 81 19.80 -11.09 4.31
CA LYS A 81 19.69 -9.82 5.05
C LYS A 81 19.47 -8.64 4.11
N ASN A 82 20.21 -8.58 3.00
CA ASN A 82 20.06 -7.52 2.01
C ASN A 82 18.69 -7.57 1.33
N ILE A 83 18.19 -8.77 0.98
CA ILE A 83 16.85 -8.93 0.42
C ILE A 83 15.77 -8.38 1.37
N VAL A 84 15.82 -8.77 2.65
CA VAL A 84 14.83 -8.32 3.65
C VAL A 84 14.90 -6.80 3.83
N LYS A 85 16.11 -6.23 3.91
CA LYS A 85 16.29 -4.77 4.01
C LYS A 85 15.72 -4.03 2.82
N ASN A 86 16.04 -4.46 1.60
CA ASN A 86 15.56 -3.81 0.38
C ASN A 86 14.02 -3.80 0.31
N ILE A 87 13.37 -4.91 0.69
CA ILE A 87 11.89 -4.98 0.72
C ILE A 87 11.32 -4.06 1.81
N GLN A 88 11.94 -4.02 2.99
CA GLN A 88 11.52 -3.13 4.09
C GLN A 88 11.73 -1.63 3.77
N GLU A 89 12.75 -1.29 2.99
CA GLU A 89 13.01 0.08 2.55
C GLU A 89 12.04 0.50 1.44
N ASN A 90 11.82 -0.36 0.45
CA ASN A 90 10.87 -0.09 -0.65
C ASN A 90 9.43 0.10 -0.14
N SER A 91 9.01 -0.67 0.86
CA SER A 91 7.69 -0.53 1.47
C SER A 91 7.52 0.78 2.23
N LYS A 92 8.54 1.25 2.95
CA LYS A 92 8.54 2.58 3.60
C LYS A 92 8.46 3.70 2.58
N SER A 93 9.24 3.63 1.51
CA SER A 93 9.20 4.60 0.41
C SER A 93 7.82 4.64 -0.27
N ALA A 94 7.14 3.49 -0.39
CA ALA A 94 5.78 3.42 -0.92
C ALA A 94 4.74 4.04 0.05
N GLU A 95 4.89 3.86 1.36
CA GLU A 95 4.05 4.52 2.37
C GLU A 95 4.29 6.05 2.39
N GLU A 96 5.53 6.50 2.24
CA GLU A 96 5.89 7.92 2.16
C GLU A 96 5.39 8.57 0.86
N ALA A 97 5.48 7.86 -0.28
CA ALA A 97 4.91 8.30 -1.56
C ALA A 97 3.37 8.28 -1.57
N SER A 98 2.77 7.37 -0.81
CA SER A 98 1.32 7.36 -0.58
C SER A 98 0.93 8.52 0.34
N THR A 99 1.77 8.89 1.32
CA THR A 99 1.53 10.03 2.21
C THR A 99 1.67 11.37 1.49
N SER A 100 2.57 11.50 0.53
CA SER A 100 2.70 12.69 -0.32
C SER A 100 1.57 12.83 -1.35
N ASN A 101 0.99 11.72 -1.84
CA ASN A 101 -0.17 11.73 -2.73
C ASN A 101 -1.53 11.74 -2.01
N ILE A 102 -1.59 11.44 -0.70
CA ILE A 102 -2.81 11.57 0.13
C ILE A 102 -3.00 13.00 0.65
N SER A 103 -2.08 13.92 0.37
CA SER A 103 -2.26 15.37 0.66
C SER A 103 -3.35 16.06 -0.17
N ALA A 104 -4.14 15.33 -0.97
CA ALA A 104 -5.30 15.88 -1.70
C ALA A 104 -6.67 15.28 -1.31
N ARG A 105 -6.77 14.33 -0.37
CA ARG A 105 -8.09 13.80 0.02
C ARG A 105 -8.17 13.28 1.46
N ASN A 106 -7.80 14.14 2.42
CA ASN A 106 -8.18 13.93 3.82
C ASN A 106 -9.60 14.44 4.06
N GLU A 107 -10.54 13.49 4.09
CA GLU A 107 -11.94 13.65 4.47
C GLU A 107 -12.10 13.65 6.01
N TYR A 108 -11.21 14.36 6.72
CA TYR A 108 -11.33 14.62 8.15
C TYR A 108 -11.35 16.12 8.40
N THR A 109 -12.57 16.65 8.52
CA THR A 109 -12.93 17.91 9.22
C THR A 109 -11.80 18.93 9.35
N LYS A 110 -11.69 19.87 8.40
CA LYS A 110 -10.81 21.04 8.54
C LYS A 110 -11.06 21.68 9.90
N LYS A 111 -10.14 21.52 10.86
CA LYS A 111 -10.26 22.07 12.21
C LYS A 111 -10.38 23.58 12.09
N ARG A 112 -11.55 24.13 12.42
CA ARG A 112 -11.78 25.58 12.45
C ARG A 112 -10.95 26.20 13.58
N GLN A 113 -10.27 27.30 13.30
CA GLN A 113 -9.47 28.03 14.30
C GLN A 113 -9.96 29.48 14.43
N ARG A 114 -9.56 30.17 15.50
CA ARG A 114 -9.90 31.59 15.67
C ARG A 114 -9.18 32.43 14.63
N CYS A 115 -9.75 33.59 14.33
CA CYS A 115 -9.10 34.53 13.43
C CYS A 115 -7.78 35.03 14.04
N PHE A 116 -6.72 35.01 13.23
CA PHE A 116 -5.39 35.50 13.61
C PHE A 116 -5.35 37.01 13.88
N PHE A 117 -6.33 37.80 13.47
CA PHE A 117 -6.32 39.25 13.75
C PHE A 117 -7.20 39.62 14.94
N CYS A 118 -8.06 38.71 15.39
CA CYS A 118 -9.04 38.93 16.46
C CYS A 118 -8.51 38.61 17.87
N HIS A 119 -7.21 38.69 18.12
CA HIS A 119 -6.60 38.30 19.41
C HIS A 119 -7.16 39.05 20.63
N HIS A 120 -7.56 40.32 20.44
CA HIS A 120 -8.01 41.20 21.52
C HIS A 120 -9.53 41.23 21.69
N THR A 121 -10.29 40.64 20.76
CA THR A 121 -11.75 40.59 20.87
C THR A 121 -12.16 39.43 21.76
N LYS A 122 -13.18 39.60 22.62
CA LYS A 122 -13.79 38.51 23.41
C LYS A 122 -14.49 37.44 22.55
N ASN A 123 -14.38 37.54 21.23
CA ASN A 123 -15.05 36.67 20.28
C ASN A 123 -14.29 35.33 20.14
N SER A 124 -14.89 34.25 20.65
CA SER A 124 -14.34 32.90 20.58
C SER A 124 -14.69 32.14 19.29
N ASN A 125 -15.30 32.81 18.31
CA ASN A 125 -15.73 32.19 17.06
C ASN A 125 -14.56 31.56 16.29
N LYS A 126 -14.82 30.36 15.74
CA LYS A 126 -13.87 29.60 14.94
C LYS A 126 -14.27 29.64 13.47
N TYR A 127 -13.31 29.94 12.61
CA TYR A 127 -13.49 30.14 11.18
C TYR A 127 -12.71 29.07 10.40
N SER A 128 -13.17 28.78 9.19
CA SER A 128 -12.51 27.87 8.24
C SER A 128 -11.84 28.61 7.07
N ALA A 129 -12.06 29.92 6.96
CA ALA A 129 -11.46 30.74 5.90
C ALA A 129 -9.99 31.02 6.22
N VAL A 130 -9.16 31.00 5.18
CA VAL A 130 -7.70 31.08 5.27
C VAL A 130 -7.19 32.02 4.19
N CYS A 131 -6.20 32.86 4.51
CA CYS A 131 -5.54 33.73 3.55
C CYS A 131 -4.76 32.92 2.49
N SER A 132 -4.90 33.27 1.21
CA SER A 132 -4.16 32.64 0.10
C SER A 132 -2.64 32.80 0.21
N THR A 133 -2.15 33.95 0.68
CA THR A 133 -0.70 34.23 0.80
C THR A 133 -0.05 33.64 2.05
N CYS A 134 -0.62 33.87 3.24
CA CYS A 134 0.04 33.50 4.52
C CYS A 134 -0.56 32.27 5.21
N GLN A 135 -1.60 31.66 4.65
CA GLN A 135 -2.30 30.50 5.21
C GLN A 135 -2.81 30.65 6.66
N LYS A 136 -2.97 31.88 7.16
CA LYS A 136 -3.55 32.16 8.48
C LYS A 136 -5.09 32.20 8.42
N PHE A 137 -5.75 31.73 9.48
CA PHE A 137 -7.22 31.75 9.59
C PHE A 137 -7.76 33.17 9.78
N VAL A 138 -8.80 33.51 9.02
CA VAL A 138 -9.41 34.86 8.99
C VAL A 138 -10.93 34.79 9.19
N CYS A 139 -11.48 35.76 9.91
CA CYS A 139 -12.94 35.95 9.96
C CYS A 139 -13.43 36.68 8.72
N LYS A 140 -14.75 36.81 8.52
CA LYS A 140 -15.33 37.52 7.38
C LYS A 140 -14.88 38.98 7.26
N GLU A 141 -14.59 39.65 8.37
CA GLU A 141 -14.12 41.04 8.39
C GLU A 141 -12.66 41.14 7.89
N HIS A 142 -11.79 40.22 8.32
CA HIS A 142 -10.38 40.16 7.89
C HIS A 142 -10.15 39.30 6.62
N SER A 143 -11.22 38.94 5.92
CA SER A 143 -11.25 38.01 4.79
C SER A 143 -11.53 38.76 3.49
N SER A 144 -10.48 39.24 2.82
CA SER A 144 -10.47 39.38 1.36
C SER A 144 -9.71 38.20 0.73
N VAL A 145 -9.70 38.09 -0.61
CA VAL A 145 -8.95 37.04 -1.36
C VAL A 145 -7.52 36.86 -0.81
N VAL A 146 -6.95 37.95 -0.28
CA VAL A 146 -5.73 38.04 0.52
C VAL A 146 -6.10 38.74 1.85
N CYS A 147 -5.53 38.36 3.00
CA CYS A 147 -5.82 39.06 4.27
C CYS A 147 -5.28 40.50 4.26
N GLU A 148 -5.79 41.35 5.14
CA GLU A 148 -5.40 42.76 5.20
C GLU A 148 -3.91 43.01 5.45
N ASN A 149 -3.20 42.07 6.08
CA ASN A 149 -1.75 42.18 6.32
C ASN A 149 -0.89 41.68 5.14
N CYS A 150 -1.49 41.01 4.16
CA CYS A 150 -0.82 40.56 2.95
C CYS A 150 -1.27 41.35 1.71
N ARG A 151 -2.19 42.30 1.89
CA ARG A 151 -2.59 43.29 0.90
C ARG A 151 -1.55 44.41 0.87
#